data_AF-X1K1Y6-F1
#
_entry.id   AF-X1K1Y6-F1
#
_cell.length_a   1.000
_cell.length_b   1.000
_cell.length_c   1.000
_cell.angle_alpha   90.00
_cell.angle_beta   90.00
_cell.angle_gamma   90.00
#
_symmetry.space_group_name_H-M   'P 1'
#
loop_
_entity.id
_entity.type
_entity.pdbx_description
1 polymer ?
#
loop_
_entity_poly.entity_id
_entity_poly.type
_entity_poly.pdbx_seq_one_letter_code
_entity_poly.pdbx_strand_id
1 'polypeptide(L)'
;EAGAAILASIGTSAMSGIASTALSNPLRAVSYGLNYVWPNLMVSPEEAILAEKRGLTMPGGLDDHLRFFGYGSEQIDLKKIALKAVIGLGDIKALTLRNRITYEEATQRIMDIGFDEKDAKEIKLLFNLIPTVDEAILGERRKDIPHGEALVLAAQQGMSSTYYDLRYQVTKELLDLGSIRLLMFRKDLPESEVLPMIEKLGFDSETAAKVLELFEYIPPIPDIIKFAVREAFTPEIIEKYKLHGDFPPEFGKWAKKQGLSDEWAKAYWASH
;
A
#
# COMPACT_ATOMS: atom_id res chain seq x y z
N GLU A 1 -4.77 19.95 7.72
CA GLU A 1 -5.98 20.68 8.16
C GLU A 1 -6.53 21.59 7.04
N ALA A 2 -7.16 21.03 6.01
CA ALA A 2 -7.91 21.83 5.01
C ALA A 2 -8.86 20.95 4.17
N GLY A 3 -9.59 20.02 4.80
CA GLY A 3 -10.43 19.04 4.09
C GLY A 3 -11.80 18.77 4.70
N ALA A 4 -12.24 19.54 5.70
CA ALA A 4 -13.43 19.20 6.49
C ALA A 4 -14.50 20.32 6.57
N ALA A 5 -14.45 21.35 5.72
CA ALA A 5 -15.31 22.53 5.87
C ALA A 5 -16.54 22.60 4.94
N ILE A 6 -16.75 21.68 3.99
CA ILE A 6 -17.86 21.80 3.01
C ILE A 6 -19.04 20.84 3.29
N LEU A 7 -18.96 20.00 4.33
CA LEU A 7 -20.04 19.06 4.70
C LEU A 7 -20.76 19.40 6.02
N ALA A 8 -20.53 20.60 6.58
CA ALA A 8 -21.07 21.00 7.89
C ALA A 8 -22.28 21.95 7.85
N SER A 9 -22.81 22.33 6.67
CA SER A 9 -23.94 23.27 6.57
C SER A 9 -25.30 22.65 6.22
N ILE A 10 -25.41 21.33 6.08
CA ILE A 10 -26.69 20.65 5.79
C ILE A 10 -27.41 20.18 7.08
N GLY A 11 -26.86 20.47 8.26
CA GLY A 11 -27.25 19.80 9.52
C GLY A 11 -27.83 20.64 10.66
N THR A 12 -28.18 21.93 10.48
CA THR A 12 -28.59 22.79 11.61
C THR A 12 -29.76 23.73 11.31
N SER A 13 -30.86 23.18 10.80
CA SER A 13 -32.19 23.83 10.93
C SER A 13 -33.34 22.82 11.16
N ALA A 14 -33.01 21.59 11.56
CA ALA A 14 -33.96 20.68 12.18
C ALA A 14 -33.84 20.81 13.71
N MET A 15 -34.68 21.66 14.32
CA MET A 15 -35.12 21.66 15.74
C MET A 15 -35.37 23.09 16.23
N SER A 16 -36.45 23.70 15.77
CA SER A 16 -37.21 24.64 16.61
C SER A 16 -38.70 24.49 16.31
N GLY A 17 -39.42 23.80 17.21
CA GLY A 17 -40.88 23.92 17.29
C GLY A 17 -41.72 22.73 16.84
N ILE A 18 -41.37 21.49 17.24
CA ILE A 18 -42.41 20.46 17.44
C ILE A 18 -43.02 20.72 18.82
N ALA A 19 -43.96 21.66 18.90
CA ALA A 19 -44.90 21.81 20.02
C ALA A 19 -46.01 22.81 19.68
N SER A 20 -47.02 22.38 18.91
CA SER A 20 -48.43 22.70 19.20
C SER A 20 -49.38 21.98 18.22
N THR A 21 -50.14 21.07 18.83
CA THR A 21 -51.56 20.77 18.58
C THR A 21 -52.03 20.27 17.21
N ALA A 22 -52.41 18.99 17.25
CA ALA A 22 -53.37 18.29 16.41
C ALA A 22 -54.80 18.89 16.47
N LEU A 23 -54.94 20.18 16.14
CA LEU A 23 -56.23 20.84 15.89
C LEU A 23 -56.20 21.43 14.48
N SER A 24 -57.19 21.06 13.67
CA SER A 24 -57.43 21.55 12.30
C SER A 24 -57.67 23.05 12.30
N ASN A 25 -56.61 23.85 12.26
CA ASN A 25 -56.72 25.30 12.14
C ASN A 25 -57.19 25.64 10.71
N PRO A 26 -58.35 26.31 10.50
CA PRO A 26 -58.80 26.73 9.15
C PRO A 26 -57.77 27.62 8.44
N LEU A 27 -56.87 28.25 9.21
CA LEU A 27 -55.73 28.99 8.70
C LEU A 27 -54.68 28.12 8.00
N ARG A 28 -54.70 26.79 8.13
CA ARG A 28 -53.81 25.90 7.40
C ARG A 28 -54.23 25.77 5.95
N ALA A 29 -55.52 25.71 5.65
CA ALA A 29 -56.04 25.77 4.28
C ALA A 29 -55.78 27.14 3.65
N VAL A 30 -55.92 28.21 4.44
CA VAL A 30 -55.55 29.57 4.02
C VAL A 30 -54.05 29.69 3.80
N SER A 31 -53.21 29.17 4.67
CA SER A 31 -51.75 29.14 4.52
C SER A 31 -51.30 28.26 3.36
N TYR A 32 -51.99 27.15 3.08
CA TYR A 32 -51.72 26.29 1.93
C TYR A 32 -52.15 26.97 0.62
N GLY A 33 -53.31 27.64 0.61
CA GLY A 33 -53.76 28.46 -0.52
C GLY A 33 -52.87 29.68 -0.76
N LEU A 34 -52.43 30.34 0.32
CA LEU A 34 -51.45 31.42 0.24
C LEU A 34 -50.09 30.90 -0.21
N ASN A 35 -49.62 29.73 0.23
CA ASN A 35 -48.40 29.10 -0.27
C ASN A 35 -48.52 28.64 -1.73
N TYR A 36 -49.72 28.26 -2.18
CA TYR A 36 -49.96 27.88 -3.57
C TYR A 36 -49.89 29.10 -4.50
N VAL A 37 -50.34 30.26 -4.03
CA VAL A 37 -50.30 31.52 -4.78
C VAL A 37 -48.96 32.25 -4.61
N TRP A 38 -48.37 32.18 -3.41
CA TRP A 38 -47.12 32.78 -2.98
C TRP A 38 -46.31 31.77 -2.13
N PRO A 39 -45.51 30.90 -2.76
CA PRO A 39 -44.72 29.92 -2.03
C PRO A 39 -43.75 30.61 -1.07
N ASN A 40 -43.94 30.39 0.23
CA ASN A 40 -43.09 30.98 1.29
C ASN A 40 -41.69 30.35 1.35
N LEU A 41 -41.48 29.20 0.68
CA LEU A 41 -40.19 28.56 0.53
C LEU A 41 -39.81 28.58 -0.96
N MET A 42 -38.98 29.54 -1.34
CA MET A 42 -38.37 29.56 -2.68
C MET A 42 -37.03 28.85 -2.64
N VAL A 43 -36.75 28.08 -3.69
CA VAL A 43 -35.44 27.47 -3.92
C VAL A 43 -34.39 28.57 -4.00
N SER A 44 -33.31 28.43 -3.24
CA SER A 44 -32.25 29.44 -3.25
C SER A 44 -31.62 29.57 -4.65
N PRO A 45 -31.04 30.73 -5.00
CA PRO A 45 -30.34 30.92 -6.27
C PRO A 45 -29.31 29.83 -6.56
N GLU A 46 -28.59 29.37 -5.54
CA GLU A 46 -27.57 28.34 -5.63
C GLU A 46 -28.20 26.98 -5.97
N GLU A 47 -29.23 26.57 -5.23
CA GLU A 47 -29.96 25.33 -5.47
C GLU A 47 -30.65 25.31 -6.84
N ALA A 48 -31.18 26.47 -7.27
CA ALA A 48 -31.81 26.64 -8.57
C ALA A 48 -30.82 26.42 -9.73
N ILE A 49 -29.61 27.00 -9.61
CA ILE A 49 -28.53 26.82 -10.58
C ILE A 49 -28.01 25.37 -10.58
N LEU A 50 -27.89 24.75 -9.40
CA LEU A 50 -27.50 23.35 -9.25
C LEU A 50 -28.55 22.39 -9.85
N ALA A 51 -29.83 22.67 -9.66
CA ALA A 51 -30.94 21.91 -10.22
C ALA A 51 -30.93 21.95 -11.75
N GLU A 52 -30.78 23.14 -12.35
CA GLU A 52 -30.69 23.28 -13.80
C GLU A 52 -29.51 22.50 -14.38
N LYS A 53 -28.33 22.58 -13.73
CA LYS A 53 -27.14 21.82 -14.17
C LYS A 53 -27.29 20.31 -14.06
N ARG A 54 -28.21 19.82 -13.23
CA ARG A 54 -28.60 18.41 -13.14
C ARG A 54 -29.69 18.03 -14.15
N GLY A 55 -30.08 18.95 -15.03
CA GLY A 55 -31.11 18.75 -16.05
C GLY A 55 -32.54 18.93 -15.54
N LEU A 56 -32.73 19.52 -14.35
CA LEU A 56 -34.06 19.81 -13.82
C LEU A 56 -34.54 21.17 -14.34
N THR A 57 -35.73 21.18 -14.95
CA THR A 57 -36.34 22.41 -15.49
C THR A 57 -37.23 23.07 -14.44
N MET A 58 -37.07 24.37 -14.24
CA MET A 58 -37.95 25.16 -13.36
C MET A 58 -39.07 25.84 -14.16
N PRO A 59 -40.29 25.98 -13.61
CA PRO A 59 -41.34 26.80 -14.20
C PRO A 59 -40.86 28.26 -14.38
N GLY A 60 -40.98 28.81 -15.59
CA GLY A 60 -40.47 30.15 -15.93
C GLY A 60 -38.97 30.20 -16.29
N GLY A 61 -38.22 29.13 -16.04
CA GLY A 61 -36.78 29.08 -16.33
C GLY A 61 -35.91 29.69 -15.23
N LEU A 62 -34.62 29.36 -15.25
CA LEU A 62 -33.66 29.81 -14.23
C LEU A 62 -33.50 31.33 -14.19
N ASP A 63 -33.48 31.98 -15.35
CA ASP A 63 -33.21 33.41 -15.41
C ASP A 63 -34.34 34.24 -14.80
N ASP A 64 -35.60 33.84 -15.00
CA ASP A 64 -36.75 34.49 -14.37
C ASP A 64 -36.76 34.26 -12.86
N HIS A 65 -36.40 33.05 -12.43
CA HIS A 65 -36.25 32.73 -11.01
C HIS A 65 -35.15 33.56 -10.34
N LEU A 66 -33.99 33.73 -11.00
CA LEU A 66 -32.90 34.56 -10.47
C LEU A 66 -33.23 36.06 -10.52
N ARG A 67 -33.96 36.53 -11.53
CA ARG A 67 -34.46 37.92 -11.59
C ARG A 67 -35.42 38.23 -10.46
N PHE A 68 -36.23 37.26 -10.03
CA PHE A 68 -37.09 37.41 -8.86
C PHE A 68 -36.29 37.71 -7.57
N PHE A 69 -35.08 37.13 -7.44
CA PHE A 69 -34.14 37.46 -6.36
C PHE A 69 -33.36 38.76 -6.57
N GLY A 70 -33.65 39.51 -7.64
CA GLY A 70 -33.03 40.79 -7.95
C GLY A 70 -31.70 40.70 -8.70
N TYR A 71 -31.33 39.53 -9.24
CA TYR A 71 -30.11 39.42 -10.04
C TYR A 71 -30.32 40.00 -11.44
N GLY A 72 -29.46 40.94 -11.84
CA GLY A 72 -29.34 41.39 -13.22
C GLY A 72 -28.67 40.33 -14.10
N SER A 73 -28.81 40.43 -15.43
CA SER A 73 -28.27 39.44 -16.37
C SER A 73 -26.77 39.14 -16.16
N GLU A 74 -25.96 40.17 -15.92
CA GLU A 74 -24.52 40.01 -15.66
C GLU A 74 -24.24 39.23 -14.35
N GLN A 75 -25.04 39.48 -13.30
CA GLN A 75 -24.91 38.77 -12.02
C GLN A 75 -25.36 37.31 -12.14
N ILE A 76 -26.38 37.04 -12.97
CA ILE A 76 -26.84 35.70 -13.31
C ILE A 76 -25.70 34.92 -13.98
N ASP A 77 -25.06 35.51 -14.99
CA ASP A 77 -23.95 34.88 -15.70
C ASP A 77 -22.76 34.60 -14.78
N LEU A 78 -22.39 35.58 -13.94
CA LEU A 78 -21.35 35.40 -12.92
C LEU A 78 -21.67 34.27 -11.95
N LYS A 79 -22.91 34.17 -11.45
CA LYS A 79 -23.33 33.07 -10.56
C LYS A 79 -23.32 31.71 -11.25
N LYS A 80 -23.77 31.65 -12.51
CA LYS A 80 -23.72 30.42 -13.31
C LYS A 80 -22.27 29.94 -13.49
N ILE A 81 -21.33 30.86 -13.73
CA ILE A 81 -19.90 30.55 -13.84
C ILE A 81 -19.34 30.09 -12.49
N ALA A 82 -19.62 30.82 -11.40
CA ALA A 82 -19.11 30.51 -10.06
C ALA A 82 -19.57 29.14 -9.54
N LEU A 83 -20.78 28.69 -9.92
CA LEU A 83 -21.33 27.39 -9.53
C LEU A 83 -21.04 26.28 -10.55
N LYS A 84 -20.13 26.48 -11.50
CA LYS A 84 -19.72 25.42 -12.44
C LYS A 84 -18.99 24.34 -11.66
N ALA A 85 -19.47 23.10 -11.77
CA ALA A 85 -18.75 21.96 -11.23
C ALA A 85 -17.40 21.85 -11.96
N VAL A 86 -16.32 21.97 -11.20
CA VAL A 86 -14.96 21.80 -11.67
C VAL A 86 -14.46 20.45 -11.19
N ILE A 87 -13.66 19.77 -12.03
CA ILE A 87 -13.02 18.52 -11.62
C ILE A 87 -11.96 18.81 -10.55
N GLY A 88 -11.78 17.91 -9.58
CA GLY A 88 -10.80 18.12 -8.51
C GLY A 88 -9.37 17.96 -8.99
N LEU A 89 -8.40 18.48 -8.21
CA LEU A 89 -6.96 18.35 -8.51
C LEU A 89 -6.52 16.88 -8.68
N GLY A 90 -7.09 15.96 -7.90
CA GLY A 90 -6.81 14.52 -8.02
C GLY A 90 -7.21 13.94 -9.37
N ASP A 91 -8.39 14.32 -9.88
CA ASP A 91 -8.89 13.88 -11.19
C ASP A 91 -8.09 14.50 -12.33
N ILE A 92 -7.74 15.79 -12.22
CA ILE A 92 -6.85 16.47 -13.17
C ILE A 92 -5.52 15.72 -13.23
N LYS A 93 -4.89 15.46 -12.08
CA LYS A 93 -3.63 14.69 -12.01
C LYS A 93 -3.77 13.33 -12.68
N ALA A 94 -4.83 12.58 -12.37
CA ALA A 94 -5.05 11.26 -12.94
C ALA A 94 -5.26 11.30 -14.47
N LEU A 95 -6.00 12.28 -14.99
CA LEU A 95 -6.22 12.47 -16.42
C LEU A 95 -4.93 12.84 -17.14
N THR A 96 -4.13 13.74 -16.57
CA THR A 96 -2.83 14.14 -17.12
C THR A 96 -1.87 12.95 -17.17
N LEU A 97 -1.73 12.21 -16.06
CA LEU A 97 -0.84 11.03 -16.00
C LEU A 97 -1.27 9.89 -16.93
N ARG A 98 -2.56 9.82 -17.29
CA ARG A 98 -3.10 8.85 -18.25
C ARG A 98 -3.09 9.36 -19.69
N ASN A 99 -2.47 10.50 -19.97
CA ASN A 99 -2.44 11.15 -21.27
C ASN A 99 -3.85 11.38 -21.87
N ARG A 100 -4.85 11.67 -21.02
CA ARG A 100 -6.22 11.97 -21.45
C ARG A 100 -6.46 13.46 -21.70
N ILE A 101 -5.59 14.31 -21.15
CA ILE A 101 -5.57 15.75 -21.36
C ILE A 101 -4.12 16.21 -21.53
N THR A 102 -3.92 17.31 -22.25
CA THR A 102 -2.58 17.90 -22.42
C THR A 102 -2.14 18.68 -21.18
N TYR A 103 -0.87 19.10 -21.15
CA TYR A 103 -0.33 19.92 -20.06
C TYR A 103 -0.95 21.32 -20.01
N GLU A 104 -1.30 21.88 -21.17
CA GLU A 104 -1.99 23.17 -21.31
C GLU A 104 -3.42 23.03 -20.78
N GLU A 105 -4.13 21.96 -21.18
CA GLU A 105 -5.49 21.68 -20.69
C GLU A 105 -5.51 21.46 -19.17
N ALA A 106 -4.53 20.76 -18.62
CA ALA A 106 -4.41 20.58 -17.18
C ALA A 106 -4.20 21.92 -16.45
N THR A 107 -3.36 22.82 -16.99
CA THR A 107 -3.11 24.15 -16.42
C THR A 107 -4.39 24.97 -16.38
N GLN A 108 -5.14 25.00 -17.49
CA GLN A 108 -6.41 25.72 -17.55
C GLN A 108 -7.42 25.16 -16.55
N ARG A 109 -7.52 23.84 -16.39
CA ARG A 109 -8.45 23.23 -15.43
C ARG A 109 -8.06 23.48 -13.98
N ILE A 110 -6.77 23.63 -13.67
CA ILE A 110 -6.32 24.05 -12.33
C ILE A 110 -6.70 25.52 -12.09
N MET A 111 -6.57 26.38 -13.10
CA MET A 111 -7.02 27.77 -13.03
C MET A 111 -8.55 27.88 -12.85
N ASP A 112 -9.32 27.01 -13.50
CA ASP A 112 -10.78 26.95 -13.33
C ASP A 112 -11.19 26.61 -11.87
N ILE A 113 -10.34 25.94 -11.09
CA ILE A 113 -10.56 25.67 -9.65
C ILE A 113 -10.31 26.93 -8.80
N GLY A 114 -9.62 27.93 -9.33
CA GLY A 114 -9.33 29.19 -8.66
C GLY A 114 -7.86 29.42 -8.31
N PHE A 115 -6.94 28.60 -8.82
CA PHE A 115 -5.51 28.87 -8.74
C PHE A 115 -5.09 29.88 -9.81
N ASP A 116 -4.07 30.70 -9.53
CA ASP A 116 -3.51 31.55 -10.56
C ASP A 116 -2.61 30.75 -11.54
N GLU A 117 -2.17 31.38 -12.62
CA GLU A 117 -1.35 30.71 -13.64
C GLU A 117 0.00 30.23 -13.08
N LYS A 118 0.56 30.94 -12.10
CA LYS A 118 1.85 30.60 -11.49
C LYS A 118 1.69 29.34 -10.63
N ASP A 119 0.71 29.34 -9.73
CA ASP A 119 0.39 28.21 -8.86
C ASP A 119 -0.03 26.99 -9.69
N ALA A 120 -0.79 27.18 -10.77
CA ALA A 120 -1.17 26.10 -11.68
C ALA A 120 0.06 25.43 -12.31
N LYS A 121 1.08 26.21 -12.69
CA LYS A 121 2.35 25.70 -13.22
C LYS A 121 3.16 24.96 -12.15
N GLU A 122 3.15 25.43 -10.90
CA GLU A 122 3.87 24.79 -9.79
C GLU A 122 3.20 23.47 -9.36
N ILE A 123 1.87 23.45 -9.18
CA ILE A 123 1.09 22.25 -8.82
C ILE A 123 1.30 21.13 -9.84
N LYS A 124 1.39 21.49 -11.13
CA LYS A 124 1.66 20.56 -12.22
C LYS A 124 2.98 19.82 -12.07
N LEU A 125 4.01 20.43 -11.48
CA LEU A 125 5.30 19.75 -11.23
C LEU A 125 5.12 18.58 -10.24
N LEU A 126 4.14 18.67 -9.34
CA LEU A 126 3.79 17.61 -8.37
C LEU A 126 3.02 16.44 -9.00
N PHE A 127 2.68 16.53 -10.29
CA PHE A 127 2.04 15.41 -10.99
C PHE A 127 3.03 14.32 -11.33
N ASN A 128 4.30 14.68 -11.58
CA ASN A 128 5.33 13.71 -11.91
C ASN A 128 5.47 12.68 -10.79
N LEU A 129 5.44 11.40 -11.18
CA LEU A 129 5.67 10.31 -10.24
C LEU A 129 7.15 10.32 -9.89
N ILE A 130 7.47 10.73 -8.68
CA ILE A 130 8.80 10.58 -8.12
C ILE A 130 8.89 9.13 -7.61
N PRO A 131 9.87 8.33 -8.07
CA PRO A 131 10.14 7.02 -7.50
C PRO A 131 10.17 7.08 -5.97
N THR A 132 9.64 6.04 -5.35
CA THR A 132 9.78 5.86 -3.91
C THR A 132 11.25 5.65 -3.56
N VAL A 133 11.59 5.88 -2.29
CA VAL A 133 12.94 5.63 -1.79
C VAL A 133 13.34 4.17 -1.97
N ASP A 134 12.41 3.23 -1.79
CA ASP A 134 12.70 1.80 -1.96
C ASP A 134 12.96 1.44 -3.43
N GLU A 135 12.28 2.08 -4.38
CA GLU A 135 12.58 1.94 -5.82
C GLU A 135 13.96 2.51 -6.16
N ALA A 136 14.34 3.65 -5.57
CA ALA A 136 15.67 4.22 -5.74
C ALA A 136 16.77 3.29 -5.19
N ILE A 137 16.57 2.76 -3.97
CA ILE A 137 17.49 1.77 -3.35
C ILE A 137 17.60 0.53 -4.23
N LEU A 138 16.46 0.00 -4.71
CA LEU A 138 16.45 -1.18 -5.56
C LEU A 138 17.17 -0.96 -6.90
N GLY A 139 16.94 0.21 -7.53
CA GLY A 139 17.62 0.60 -8.75
C GLY A 139 19.14 0.73 -8.56
N GLU A 140 19.58 1.36 -7.46
CA GLU A 140 21.01 1.44 -7.12
C GLU A 140 21.63 0.05 -6.95
N ARG A 141 20.95 -0.84 -6.20
CA ARG A 141 21.43 -2.22 -5.96
C ARG A 141 21.56 -3.02 -7.25
N ARG A 142 20.64 -2.82 -8.19
CA ARG A 142 20.65 -3.46 -9.51
C ARG A 142 21.64 -2.81 -10.48
N LYS A 143 22.22 -1.67 -10.10
CA LYS A 143 23.08 -0.84 -10.95
C LYS A 143 22.33 -0.23 -12.13
N ASP A 144 21.02 -0.08 -12.00
CA ASP A 144 20.16 0.58 -13.00
C ASP A 144 20.30 2.10 -12.91
N ILE A 145 20.56 2.64 -11.71
CA ILE A 145 20.85 4.06 -11.46
C ILE A 145 22.13 4.22 -10.63
N PRO A 146 22.93 5.29 -10.83
CA PRO A 146 24.06 5.62 -9.97
C PRO A 146 23.61 6.05 -8.57
N HIS A 147 24.46 5.83 -7.56
CA HIS A 147 24.21 6.25 -6.17
C HIS A 147 23.85 7.75 -6.03
N GLY A 148 24.55 8.62 -6.76
CA GLY A 148 24.26 10.06 -6.75
C GLY A 148 22.86 10.41 -7.26
N GLU A 149 22.34 9.67 -8.24
CA GLU A 149 20.98 9.84 -8.75
C GLU A 149 19.94 9.32 -7.74
N ALA A 150 20.22 8.18 -7.11
CA ALA A 150 19.36 7.62 -6.07
C ALA A 150 19.23 8.56 -4.86
N LEU A 151 20.32 9.25 -4.47
CA LEU A 151 20.30 10.29 -3.44
C LEU A 151 19.42 11.49 -3.81
N VAL A 152 19.42 11.90 -5.09
CA VAL A 152 18.55 13.00 -5.56
C VAL A 152 17.08 12.60 -5.47
N LEU A 153 16.74 11.38 -5.92
CA LEU A 153 15.36 10.85 -5.82
C LEU A 153 14.90 10.72 -4.36
N ALA A 154 15.78 10.26 -3.47
CA ALA A 154 15.49 10.18 -2.05
C ALA A 154 15.29 11.57 -1.41
N ALA A 155 16.14 12.55 -1.77
CA ALA A 155 16.03 13.92 -1.30
C ALA A 155 14.71 14.59 -1.74
N GLN A 156 14.21 14.29 -2.94
CA GLN A 156 12.90 14.75 -3.42
C GLN A 156 11.73 14.24 -2.55
N GLN A 157 11.91 13.11 -1.86
CA GLN A 157 10.98 12.53 -0.90
C GLN A 157 11.25 13.00 0.55
N GLY A 158 12.14 13.97 0.74
CA GLY A 158 12.51 14.50 2.06
C GLY A 158 13.48 13.62 2.86
N MET A 159 14.13 12.64 2.22
CA MET A 159 15.12 11.78 2.88
C MET A 159 16.53 12.39 2.82
N SER A 160 17.22 12.47 3.96
CA SER A 160 18.62 12.87 4.01
C SER A 160 19.54 11.76 3.47
N SER A 161 20.72 12.13 2.95
CA SER A 161 21.71 11.15 2.48
C SER A 161 22.13 10.18 3.58
N THR A 162 22.35 10.67 4.80
CA THR A 162 22.70 9.80 5.96
C THR A 162 21.61 8.76 6.24
N TYR A 163 20.35 9.16 6.17
CA TYR A 163 19.25 8.22 6.41
C TYR A 163 19.04 7.29 5.21
N TYR A 164 19.30 7.77 3.99
CA TYR A 164 19.33 6.92 2.80
C TYR A 164 20.39 5.83 2.92
N ASP A 165 21.63 6.17 3.29
CA ASP A 165 22.71 5.19 3.45
C ASP A 165 22.38 4.15 4.52
N LEU A 166 21.80 4.59 5.64
CA LEU A 166 21.32 3.68 6.68
C LEU A 166 20.22 2.75 6.14
N ARG A 167 19.20 3.30 5.47
CA ARG A 167 18.10 2.54 4.88
C ARG A 167 18.61 1.57 3.83
N TYR A 168 19.55 2.01 3.00
CA TYR A 168 20.24 1.17 2.03
C TYR A 168 20.86 -0.03 2.75
N GLN A 169 21.68 0.16 3.79
CA GLN A 169 22.29 -0.97 4.51
C GLN A 169 21.29 -1.94 5.14
N VAL A 170 20.25 -1.44 5.83
CA VAL A 170 19.31 -2.30 6.58
C VAL A 170 18.30 -3.02 5.69
N THR A 171 18.00 -2.50 4.51
CA THR A 171 17.10 -3.14 3.52
C THR A 171 17.84 -4.14 2.63
N LYS A 172 19.13 -4.38 2.89
CA LYS A 172 19.89 -5.40 2.18
C LYS A 172 19.25 -6.77 2.41
N GLU A 173 18.88 -7.43 1.33
CA GLU A 173 18.43 -8.82 1.39
C GLU A 173 19.57 -9.71 1.89
N LEU A 174 19.28 -10.50 2.92
CA LEU A 174 20.18 -11.49 3.51
C LEU A 174 19.66 -12.88 3.19
N LEU A 175 20.55 -13.87 3.17
CA LEU A 175 20.13 -15.27 3.01
C LEU A 175 19.31 -15.70 4.23
N ASP A 176 18.18 -16.34 4.01
CA ASP A 176 17.39 -16.96 5.08
C ASP A 176 18.13 -18.16 5.71
N LEU A 177 17.69 -18.59 6.89
CA LEU A 177 18.31 -19.72 7.62
C LEU A 177 18.37 -21.01 6.80
N GLY A 178 17.35 -21.31 5.99
CA GLY A 178 17.31 -22.49 5.14
C GLY A 178 18.36 -22.40 4.03
N SER A 179 18.48 -21.25 3.38
CA SER A 179 19.52 -20.98 2.38
C SER A 179 20.93 -21.04 2.98
N ILE A 180 21.13 -20.48 4.17
CA ILE A 180 22.41 -20.55 4.89
C ILE A 180 22.76 -22.02 5.20
N ARG A 181 21.80 -22.80 5.74
CA ARG A 181 21.99 -24.24 6.01
C ARG A 181 22.37 -25.02 4.76
N LEU A 182 21.66 -24.79 3.65
CA LEU A 182 21.96 -25.44 2.38
C LEU A 182 23.36 -25.05 1.88
N LEU A 183 23.75 -23.78 2.04
CA LEU A 183 25.06 -23.30 1.65
C LEU A 183 26.17 -23.99 2.47
N MET A 184 26.02 -24.05 3.79
CA MET A 184 26.93 -24.72 4.71
C MET A 184 27.22 -26.15 4.24
N PHE A 185 26.20 -27.00 4.10
CA PHE A 185 26.42 -28.40 3.75
C PHE A 185 26.82 -28.63 2.29
N ARG A 186 26.28 -27.86 1.33
CA ARG A 186 26.59 -28.08 -0.09
C ARG A 186 27.99 -27.61 -0.48
N LYS A 187 28.50 -26.60 0.21
CA LYS A 187 29.82 -26.01 -0.01
C LYS A 187 30.85 -26.40 1.05
N ASP A 188 30.46 -27.17 2.07
CA ASP A 188 31.32 -27.58 3.19
C ASP A 188 31.95 -26.35 3.88
N LEU A 189 31.14 -25.32 4.12
CA LEU A 189 31.61 -24.10 4.79
C LEU A 189 31.85 -24.38 6.28
N PRO A 190 32.96 -23.88 6.86
CA PRO A 190 33.22 -24.02 8.28
C PRO A 190 32.23 -23.17 9.08
N GLU A 191 31.95 -23.61 10.31
CA GLU A 191 31.06 -22.91 11.25
C GLU A 191 31.48 -21.45 11.48
N SER A 192 32.77 -21.16 11.49
CA SER A 192 33.32 -19.80 11.64
C SER A 192 32.91 -18.84 10.51
N GLU A 193 32.56 -19.36 9.33
CA GLU A 193 32.03 -18.57 8.21
C GLU A 193 30.50 -18.47 8.25
N VAL A 194 29.82 -19.49 8.78
CA VAL A 194 28.36 -19.58 8.83
C VAL A 194 27.78 -18.75 9.98
N LEU A 195 28.42 -18.80 11.15
CA LEU A 195 27.94 -18.11 12.35
C LEU A 195 27.73 -16.59 12.11
N PRO A 196 28.66 -15.84 11.48
CA PRO A 196 28.45 -14.43 11.17
C PRO A 196 27.31 -14.17 10.17
N MET A 197 26.92 -15.17 9.35
CA MET A 197 25.76 -15.04 8.46
C MET A 197 24.45 -15.11 9.26
N ILE A 198 24.38 -16.00 10.26
CA ILE A 198 23.23 -16.13 11.16
C ILE A 198 23.11 -14.86 12.04
N GLU A 199 24.21 -14.38 12.60
CA GLU A 199 24.23 -13.14 13.41
C GLU A 199 23.74 -11.92 12.62
N LYS A 200 24.06 -11.83 11.32
CA LYS A 200 23.56 -10.75 10.44
C LYS A 200 22.04 -10.73 10.31
N LEU A 201 21.35 -11.84 10.58
CA LEU A 201 19.88 -11.89 10.62
C LEU A 201 19.29 -11.28 11.90
N GLY A 202 20.14 -10.86 12.85
CA GLY A 202 19.73 -10.21 14.09
C GLY A 202 19.75 -11.14 15.31
N PHE A 203 20.25 -12.37 15.18
CA PHE A 203 20.50 -13.24 16.33
C PHE A 203 21.76 -12.80 17.08
N ASP A 204 21.72 -12.82 18.41
CA ASP A 204 22.94 -12.70 19.22
C ASP A 204 23.82 -13.96 19.05
N SER A 205 25.09 -13.88 19.44
CA SER A 205 26.07 -14.97 19.24
C SER A 205 25.69 -16.28 19.93
N GLU A 206 25.05 -16.23 21.10
CA GLU A 206 24.61 -17.44 21.81
C GLU A 206 23.46 -18.11 21.06
N THR A 207 22.47 -17.32 20.64
CA THR A 207 21.34 -17.83 19.84
C THR A 207 21.80 -18.33 18.48
N ALA A 208 22.73 -17.62 17.82
CA ALA A 208 23.28 -18.02 16.53
C ALA A 208 23.98 -19.39 16.61
N ALA A 209 24.74 -19.65 17.68
CA ALA A 209 25.38 -20.95 17.91
C ALA A 209 24.34 -22.07 18.07
N LYS A 210 23.26 -21.84 18.84
CA LYS A 210 22.17 -22.82 18.97
C LYS A 210 21.45 -23.06 17.64
N VAL A 211 21.23 -22.03 16.83
CA VAL A 211 20.62 -22.19 15.50
C VAL A 211 21.52 -23.01 14.57
N LEU A 212 22.83 -22.84 14.66
CA LEU A 212 23.80 -23.63 13.91
C LEU A 212 23.74 -25.12 14.28
N GLU A 213 23.62 -25.45 15.57
CA GLU A 213 23.41 -26.84 16.02
C GLU A 213 22.15 -27.47 15.41
N LEU A 214 21.09 -26.68 15.19
CA LEU A 214 19.85 -27.15 14.54
C LEU A 214 19.99 -27.45 13.05
N PHE A 215 21.11 -27.11 12.41
CA PHE A 215 21.30 -27.40 11.00
C PHE A 215 21.54 -28.88 10.73
N GLU A 216 22.13 -29.61 11.68
CA GLU A 216 22.31 -31.05 11.55
C GLU A 216 20.97 -31.76 11.38
N TYR A 217 20.91 -32.65 10.39
CA TYR A 217 19.69 -33.39 10.13
C TYR A 217 19.59 -34.60 11.05
N ILE A 218 18.53 -34.62 11.85
CA ILE A 218 18.11 -35.79 12.61
C ILE A 218 16.99 -36.48 11.84
N PRO A 219 17.11 -37.78 11.52
CA PRO A 219 16.05 -38.56 10.88
C PRO A 219 14.73 -38.51 11.66
N PRO A 220 13.57 -38.53 10.98
CA PRO A 220 12.28 -38.52 11.67
C PRO A 220 12.07 -39.84 12.43
N ILE A 221 11.24 -39.80 13.47
CA ILE A 221 10.99 -40.95 14.36
C ILE A 221 10.66 -42.27 13.62
N PRO A 222 9.83 -42.31 12.55
CA PRO A 222 9.57 -43.54 11.81
C PRO A 222 10.84 -44.19 11.23
N ASP A 223 11.78 -43.39 10.75
CA ASP A 223 13.06 -43.90 10.23
C ASP A 223 13.94 -44.40 11.37
N ILE A 224 13.98 -43.70 12.50
CA ILE A 224 14.68 -44.17 13.72
C ILE A 224 14.12 -45.52 14.19
N ILE A 225 12.79 -45.70 14.18
CA ILE A 225 12.15 -46.99 14.49
C ILE A 225 12.57 -48.06 13.48
N LYS A 226 12.61 -47.74 12.19
CA LYS A 226 13.06 -48.66 11.14
C LYS A 226 14.52 -49.07 11.37
N PHE A 227 15.38 -48.15 11.76
CA PHE A 227 16.79 -48.41 12.07
C PHE A 227 16.92 -49.37 13.25
N ALA A 228 16.15 -49.14 14.31
CA ALA A 228 16.13 -50.03 15.48
C ALA A 228 15.65 -51.45 15.11
N VAL A 229 14.54 -51.58 14.39
CA VAL A 229 13.99 -52.89 13.97
C VAL A 229 14.93 -53.66 13.05
N ARG A 230 15.72 -52.95 12.24
CA ARG A 230 16.72 -53.55 11.35
C ARG A 230 18.10 -53.67 11.98
N GLU A 231 18.21 -53.48 13.28
CA GLU A 231 19.46 -53.65 14.04
C GLU A 231 20.60 -52.76 13.53
N ALA A 232 20.25 -51.61 12.93
CA ALA A 232 21.21 -50.64 12.39
C ALA A 232 21.97 -49.85 13.48
N PHE A 233 21.69 -50.12 14.76
CA PHE A 233 22.38 -49.58 15.92
C PHE A 233 23.06 -50.64 16.79
N THR A 234 22.98 -51.93 16.43
CA THR A 234 23.47 -53.04 17.26
C THR A 234 24.83 -53.51 16.74
N PRO A 235 25.96 -53.13 17.36
CA PRO A 235 27.31 -53.33 16.80
C PRO A 235 27.62 -54.80 16.49
N GLU A 236 27.19 -55.71 17.35
CA GLU A 236 27.43 -57.15 17.19
C GLU A 236 26.72 -57.70 15.95
N ILE A 237 25.53 -57.18 15.64
CA ILE A 237 24.74 -57.59 14.48
C ILE A 237 25.29 -56.93 13.21
N ILE A 238 25.65 -55.65 13.28
CA ILE A 238 26.30 -54.92 12.19
C ILE A 238 27.58 -55.64 11.75
N GLU A 239 28.43 -56.07 12.69
CA GLU A 239 29.67 -56.77 12.39
C GLU A 239 29.41 -58.18 11.85
N LYS A 240 28.54 -58.95 12.52
CA LYS A 240 28.22 -60.34 12.13
C LYS A 240 27.67 -60.45 10.72
N TYR A 241 26.81 -59.52 10.31
CA TYR A 241 26.17 -59.52 9.00
C TYR A 241 26.74 -58.49 8.02
N LYS A 242 27.80 -57.77 8.42
CA LYS A 242 28.45 -56.72 7.62
C LYS A 242 27.45 -55.71 7.05
N LEU A 243 26.54 -55.20 7.88
CA LEU A 243 25.45 -54.31 7.44
C LEU A 243 25.96 -53.00 6.81
N HIS A 244 27.20 -52.60 7.08
CA HIS A 244 27.87 -51.44 6.46
C HIS A 244 28.87 -51.82 5.35
N GLY A 245 29.01 -53.12 5.02
CA GLY A 245 30.10 -53.64 4.21
C GLY A 245 30.20 -53.06 2.80
N ASP A 246 29.05 -52.80 2.18
CA ASP A 246 28.96 -52.26 0.81
C ASP A 246 28.51 -50.78 0.80
N PHE A 247 28.74 -50.03 1.88
CA PHE A 247 28.35 -48.62 1.98
C PHE A 247 29.01 -47.77 0.86
N PRO A 248 28.23 -47.20 -0.09
CA PRO A 248 28.80 -46.48 -1.21
C PRO A 248 29.40 -45.13 -0.75
N PRO A 249 30.70 -44.84 -1.00
CA PRO A 249 31.30 -43.57 -0.60
C PRO A 249 30.59 -42.34 -1.19
N GLU A 250 30.07 -42.45 -2.42
CA GLU A 250 29.28 -41.38 -3.03
C GLU A 250 27.95 -41.15 -2.29
N PHE A 251 27.31 -42.19 -1.75
CA PHE A 251 26.11 -42.01 -0.93
C PHE A 251 26.42 -41.18 0.33
N GLY A 252 27.48 -41.54 1.08
CA GLY A 252 27.90 -40.79 2.26
C GLY A 252 28.23 -39.32 1.95
N LYS A 253 28.95 -39.07 0.84
CA LYS A 253 29.25 -37.72 0.37
C LYS A 253 28.01 -36.89 0.07
N TRP A 254 27.00 -37.45 -0.61
CA TRP A 254 25.75 -36.73 -0.89
C TRP A 254 24.86 -36.59 0.35
N ALA A 255 24.86 -37.59 1.23
CA ALA A 255 24.16 -37.53 2.52
C ALA A 255 24.72 -36.40 3.41
N LYS A 256 26.05 -36.27 3.51
CA LYS A 256 26.71 -35.16 4.22
C LYS A 256 26.27 -33.80 3.65
N LYS A 257 26.13 -33.68 2.33
CA LYS A 257 25.65 -32.44 1.68
C LYS A 257 24.18 -32.12 1.94
N GLN A 258 23.41 -33.05 2.49
CA GLN A 258 22.04 -32.82 2.98
C GLN A 258 22.00 -32.53 4.49
N GLY A 259 23.14 -32.61 5.17
CA GLY A 259 23.28 -32.44 6.61
C GLY A 259 23.14 -33.73 7.41
N LEU A 260 23.17 -34.91 6.77
CA LEU A 260 23.25 -36.17 7.52
C LEU A 260 24.68 -36.40 8.00
N SER A 261 24.82 -36.79 9.27
CA SER A 261 26.07 -37.34 9.78
C SER A 261 26.41 -38.67 9.10
N ASP A 262 27.68 -39.08 9.18
CA ASP A 262 28.12 -40.39 8.68
C ASP A 262 27.40 -41.56 9.39
N GLU A 263 27.11 -41.40 10.67
CA GLU A 263 26.31 -42.34 11.46
C GLU A 263 24.90 -42.51 10.88
N TRP A 264 24.19 -41.40 10.63
CA TRP A 264 22.85 -41.46 10.06
C TRP A 264 22.85 -42.01 8.65
N ALA A 265 23.83 -41.64 7.83
CA ALA A 265 23.97 -42.20 6.48
C ALA A 265 24.15 -43.72 6.52
N LYS A 266 24.99 -44.23 7.41
CA LYS A 266 25.19 -45.68 7.60
C LYS A 266 23.93 -46.37 8.12
N ALA A 267 23.20 -45.76 9.04
CA ALA A 267 21.93 -46.31 9.54
C ALA A 267 20.86 -46.40 8.43
N TYR A 268 20.76 -45.39 7.57
CA TYR A 268 19.91 -45.46 6.39
C TYR A 268 20.32 -46.57 5.43
N TRP A 269 21.63 -46.78 5.23
CA TRP A 269 22.14 -47.85 4.37
C TRP A 269 21.86 -49.25 4.96
N ALA A 270 22.21 -49.48 6.22
CA ALA A 270 21.97 -50.74 6.92
C ALA A 270 20.49 -51.13 6.96
N SER A 271 19.61 -50.13 6.93
CA SER A 271 18.17 -50.31 6.97
C SER A 271 17.48 -50.18 5.61
N HIS A 272 18.19 -50.15 4.48
CA HIS A 272 17.58 -50.07 3.15
C HIS A 272 16.84 -51.37 2.81
#